data_AF-A0A953FHU8-F1
#
_entry.id   AF-A0A953FHU8-F1
#
_cell.length_a   1.000
_cell.length_b   1.000
_cell.length_c   1.000
_cell.angle_alpha   90.00
_cell.angle_beta   90.00
_cell.angle_gamma   90.00
#
_symmetry.space_group_name_H-M   'P 1'
#
loop_
_entity.id
_entity.type
_entity.pdbx_description
1 polymer ?
#
loop_
_entity_poly.entity_id
_entity_poly.type
_entity_poly.pdbx_seq_one_letter_code
_entity_poly.pdbx_strand_id
1 'polypeptide(L)'
;MITVGRYTTPMRELAGRMNTVQTDLIDKNTRRYINDLQDHTVYIAESIGTFRDMLTNLENTWHAGQNARMTQVMKLLTIISTIFIPLTFIVGVYGMNFDNMPELRQRWGYFVVMGIMAVLAIGMLMWFRRRRWL
;
A
#
# COMPACT_ATOMS: atom_id res chain seq x y z
N MET A 1 7.47 -17.67 13.10
CA MET A 1 8.40 -16.82 13.88
C MET A 1 7.91 -16.50 15.29
N ILE A 2 6.64 -16.16 15.49
CA ILE A 2 6.07 -15.91 16.83
C ILE A 2 6.27 -17.10 17.77
N THR A 3 6.07 -18.33 17.27
CA THR A 3 6.33 -19.56 18.03
C THR A 3 7.82 -19.75 18.35
N VAL A 4 8.71 -19.39 17.41
CA VAL A 4 10.17 -19.52 17.59
C VAL A 4 10.67 -18.56 18.66
N GLY A 5 10.26 -17.28 18.61
CA GLY A 5 10.59 -16.26 19.62
C GLY A 5 10.09 -16.63 21.03
N ARG A 6 8.93 -17.31 21.11
CA ARG A 6 8.37 -17.82 22.36
C ARG A 6 9.23 -18.93 23.00
N TYR A 7 10.02 -19.67 22.22
CA TYR A 7 10.93 -20.71 22.73
C TYR A 7 12.38 -20.22 22.89
N THR A 8 12.83 -19.23 22.11
CA THR A 8 14.21 -18.70 22.20
C THR A 8 14.42 -17.85 23.46
N THR A 9 13.42 -17.06 23.84
CA THR A 9 13.49 -16.20 25.04
C THR A 9 13.70 -17.02 26.33
N PRO A 10 12.91 -18.08 26.62
CA PRO A 10 13.14 -18.92 27.79
C PRO A 10 14.44 -19.73 27.69
N MET A 11 14.90 -20.13 26.49
CA MET A 11 16.21 -20.79 26.35
C MET A 11 17.38 -19.85 26.67
N ARG A 12 17.29 -18.57 26.28
CA ARG A 12 18.26 -17.55 26.65
C ARG A 12 18.31 -17.34 28.17
N GLU A 13 17.15 -17.29 28.82
CA GLU A 13 17.08 -17.19 30.29
C GLU A 13 17.63 -18.44 30.99
N LEU A 14 17.33 -19.64 30.48
CA LEU A 14 17.83 -20.90 31.03
C LEU A 14 19.35 -21.00 30.91
N ALA A 15 19.91 -20.64 29.74
CA ALA A 15 21.36 -20.60 29.52
C ALA A 15 22.04 -19.58 30.44
N GLY A 16 21.46 -18.38 30.59
CA GLY A 16 21.98 -17.36 31.52
C GLY A 16 21.93 -17.79 32.98
N ARG A 17 20.87 -18.50 33.40
CA ARG A 17 20.76 -19.06 34.76
C ARG A 17 21.83 -20.13 34.99
N MET A 18 22.02 -21.05 34.04
CA MET A 18 23.03 -22.12 34.15
C MET A 18 24.46 -21.58 34.29
N ASN A 19 24.78 -20.42 33.71
CA ASN A 19 26.10 -19.81 33.86
C ASN A 19 26.31 -19.14 35.23
N THR A 20 25.22 -18.68 35.86
CA THR A 20 25.24 -17.96 37.14
C THR A 20 25.21 -18.90 38.34
N VAL A 21 24.69 -20.13 38.21
CA VAL A 21 24.66 -21.11 39.31
C VAL A 21 26.09 -21.60 39.61
N GLN A 22 26.57 -21.36 40.83
CA GLN A 22 27.80 -21.95 41.34
C GLN A 22 27.46 -23.27 42.03
N THR A 23 27.66 -24.38 41.32
CA THR A 23 27.43 -25.74 41.84
C THR A 23 28.71 -26.55 41.74
N ASP A 24 29.00 -27.38 42.75
CA ASP A 24 30.17 -28.29 42.77
C ASP A 24 30.16 -29.36 41.66
N LEU A 25 29.03 -29.51 40.96
CA LEU A 25 28.83 -30.41 39.81
C LEU A 25 29.38 -29.83 38.49
N ILE A 26 29.74 -28.55 38.43
CA ILE A 26 30.21 -27.87 37.21
C ILE A 26 31.71 -27.58 37.30
N ASP A 27 32.51 -28.39 36.61
CA ASP A 27 33.96 -28.17 36.48
C ASP A 27 34.27 -26.93 35.61
N LYS A 28 35.46 -26.33 35.82
CA LYS A 28 35.92 -25.14 35.08
C LYS A 28 35.94 -25.35 33.56
N ASN A 29 36.26 -26.56 33.09
CA ASN A 29 36.24 -26.87 31.65
C ASN A 29 34.82 -26.88 31.09
N THR A 30 33.85 -27.45 31.81
CA THR A 30 32.44 -27.51 31.41
C THR A 30 31.82 -26.11 31.34
N ARG A 31 32.25 -25.20 32.23
CA ARG A 31 31.77 -23.81 32.26
C ARG A 31 32.12 -23.01 31.00
N ARG A 32 33.21 -23.34 30.32
CA ARG A 32 33.56 -22.73 29.03
C ARG A 32 32.57 -23.11 27.93
N TYR A 33 32.13 -24.37 27.88
CA TYR A 33 31.11 -24.83 26.92
C TYR A 33 29.71 -24.25 27.22
N ILE A 34 29.37 -24.03 28.50
CA ILE A 34 28.10 -23.39 28.90
C ILE A 34 28.07 -21.92 28.46
N ASN A 35 29.18 -21.18 28.63
CA ASN A 35 29.30 -19.81 28.13
C ASN A 35 29.12 -19.75 26.61
N ASP A 36 29.78 -20.63 25.87
CA ASP A 36 29.66 -20.68 24.41
C ASP A 36 28.21 -20.99 23.98
N LEU A 37 27.52 -21.90 24.66
CA LEU A 37 26.10 -22.18 24.45
C LEU A 37 25.21 -20.96 24.73
N GLN A 38 25.53 -20.18 25.77
CA GLN A 38 24.82 -18.94 26.09
C GLN A 38 25.01 -17.89 24.99
N ASP A 39 26.24 -17.70 24.51
CA ASP A 39 26.53 -16.74 23.44
C ASP A 39 25.79 -17.11 22.14
N HIS A 40 25.81 -18.40 21.77
CA HIS A 40 25.05 -18.89 20.61
C HIS A 40 23.53 -18.71 20.77
N THR A 41 22.97 -18.96 21.97
CA THR A 41 21.53 -18.76 22.19
C THR A 41 21.13 -17.29 22.14
N VAL A 42 21.99 -16.38 22.63
CA VAL A 42 21.79 -14.93 22.49
C VAL A 42 21.82 -14.52 21.01
N TYR A 43 22.86 -14.95 20.27
CA TYR A 43 23.01 -14.64 18.85
C TYR A 43 21.81 -15.12 18.00
N ILE A 44 21.35 -16.34 18.25
CA ILE A 44 20.18 -16.90 17.56
C ILE A 44 18.92 -16.10 17.89
N ALA A 45 18.71 -15.72 19.15
CA ALA A 45 17.56 -14.93 19.57
C ALA A 45 17.55 -13.53 18.91
N GLU A 46 18.68 -12.85 18.86
CA GLU A 46 18.83 -11.55 18.17
C GLU A 46 18.61 -11.66 16.66
N SER A 47 19.15 -12.72 16.04
CA SER A 47 18.95 -13.00 14.62
C SER A 47 17.48 -13.23 14.28
N ILE A 48 16.76 -13.99 15.11
CA ILE A 48 15.31 -14.20 14.95
C ILE A 48 14.53 -12.88 15.09
N GLY A 49 14.95 -12.02 16.02
CA GLY A 49 14.40 -10.67 16.15
C GLY A 49 14.57 -9.85 14.88
N THR A 50 15.80 -9.81 14.36
CA THR A 50 16.15 -9.10 13.12
C THR A 50 15.35 -9.61 11.93
N PHE A 51 15.22 -10.93 11.76
CA PHE A 51 14.43 -11.49 10.68
C PHE A 51 12.94 -11.17 10.80
N ARG A 52 12.41 -11.11 12.02
CA ARG A 52 11.02 -10.70 12.26
C ARG A 52 10.80 -9.26 11.81
N ASP A 53 11.70 -8.36 12.17
CA ASP A 53 11.61 -6.95 11.76
C ASP A 53 11.73 -6.79 10.25
N MET A 54 12.62 -7.56 9.61
CA MET A 54 12.73 -7.61 8.14
C MET A 54 11.45 -8.09 7.47
N LEU A 55 10.82 -9.15 7.99
CA LEU A 55 9.55 -9.66 7.45
C LEU A 55 8.42 -8.63 7.60
N THR A 56 8.32 -7.97 8.76
CA THR A 56 7.33 -6.90 8.96
C THR A 56 7.58 -5.73 8.00
N ASN A 57 8.84 -5.35 7.77
CA ASN A 57 9.18 -4.32 6.79
C ASN A 57 8.83 -4.74 5.36
N LEU A 58 9.04 -6.01 5.00
CA LEU A 58 8.67 -6.55 3.69
C LEU A 58 7.15 -6.53 3.49
N GLU A 59 6.39 -6.95 4.50
CA GLU A 59 4.92 -6.92 4.49
C GLU A 59 4.40 -5.48 4.33
N ASN A 60 4.96 -4.54 5.10
CA ASN A 60 4.63 -3.12 4.98
C ASN A 60 4.93 -2.58 3.57
N THR A 61 6.06 -2.96 2.99
CA THR A 61 6.45 -2.55 1.63
C THR A 61 5.52 -3.16 0.57
N TRP A 62 5.15 -4.42 0.74
CA TRP A 62 4.18 -5.10 -0.12
C TRP A 62 2.82 -4.39 -0.11
N HIS A 63 2.30 -4.09 1.09
CA HIS A 63 1.06 -3.34 1.24
C HIS A 63 1.17 -1.92 0.68
N ALA A 64 2.29 -1.23 0.86
CA ALA A 64 2.52 0.09 0.27
C ALA A 64 2.47 0.04 -1.27
N GLY A 65 3.08 -0.98 -1.89
CA GLY A 65 3.00 -1.21 -3.33
C GLY A 65 1.58 -1.50 -3.82
N GLN A 66 0.83 -2.32 -3.08
CA GLN A 66 -0.56 -2.62 -3.41
C GLN A 66 -1.46 -1.39 -3.29
N ASN A 67 -1.26 -0.57 -2.27
CA ASN A 67 -1.96 0.70 -2.08
C ASN A 67 -1.61 1.68 -3.21
N ALA A 68 -0.33 1.79 -3.59
CA ALA A 68 0.08 2.64 -4.71
C ALA A 68 -0.62 2.25 -6.02
N ARG A 69 -0.72 0.94 -6.29
CA ARG A 69 -1.47 0.42 -7.44
C ARG A 69 -2.97 0.78 -7.35
N MET A 70 -3.58 0.62 -6.17
CA MET A 70 -4.97 1.02 -5.95
C MET A 70 -5.18 2.51 -6.20
N THR A 71 -4.28 3.37 -5.70
CA THR A 71 -4.32 4.81 -5.96
C THR A 71 -4.25 5.11 -7.46
N GLN A 72 -3.40 4.41 -8.21
CA GLN A 72 -3.30 4.59 -9.66
C GLN A 72 -4.57 4.15 -10.40
N VAL A 73 -5.18 3.02 -10.00
CA VAL A 73 -6.44 2.55 -10.58
C VAL A 73 -7.59 3.52 -10.29
N MET A 74 -7.71 3.98 -9.04
CA MET A 74 -8.71 4.98 -8.65
C MET A 74 -8.52 6.29 -9.40
N LYS A 75 -7.28 6.75 -9.57
CA LYS A 75 -6.95 7.94 -10.35
C LYS A 75 -7.42 7.82 -11.79
N LEU A 76 -7.18 6.67 -12.44
CA LEU A 76 -7.65 6.41 -13.80
C LEU A 76 -9.18 6.46 -13.88
N LEU A 77 -9.87 5.76 -12.96
CA LEU A 77 -11.32 5.73 -12.94
C LEU A 77 -11.91 7.11 -12.71
N THR A 78 -11.36 7.89 -11.77
CA THR A 78 -11.79 9.27 -11.50
C THR A 78 -11.58 10.17 -12.72
N ILE A 79 -10.44 10.09 -13.41
CA ILE A 79 -10.19 10.90 -14.62
C ILE A 79 -11.26 10.59 -15.69
N ILE A 80 -11.53 9.30 -15.93
CA ILE A 80 -12.56 8.88 -16.89
C ILE A 80 -13.92 9.41 -16.42
N SER A 81 -14.34 9.14 -15.18
CA SER A 81 -15.64 9.57 -14.66
C SER A 81 -15.82 11.09 -14.68
N THR A 82 -14.82 11.88 -14.28
CA THR A 82 -14.91 13.34 -14.28
C THR A 82 -15.09 13.92 -15.69
N ILE A 83 -14.53 13.28 -16.72
CA ILE A 83 -14.76 13.68 -18.12
C ILE A 83 -16.16 13.23 -18.58
N PHE A 84 -16.55 11.98 -18.30
CA PHE A 84 -17.80 11.42 -18.80
C PHE A 84 -19.04 12.01 -18.14
N ILE A 85 -19.06 12.28 -16.82
CA ILE A 85 -20.24 12.78 -16.09
C ILE A 85 -20.83 14.08 -16.69
N PRO A 86 -20.07 15.16 -16.93
CA PRO A 86 -20.63 16.38 -17.53
C PRO A 86 -21.04 16.16 -19.00
N LEU A 87 -20.29 15.34 -19.74
CA LEU A 87 -20.63 15.02 -21.13
C LEU A 87 -21.93 14.22 -21.22
N THR A 88 -22.11 13.19 -20.39
CA THR A 88 -23.35 12.40 -20.35
C THR A 88 -24.52 13.21 -19.83
N PHE A 89 -24.29 14.16 -18.91
CA PHE A 89 -25.32 15.11 -18.48
C PHE A 89 -25.82 15.97 -19.65
N ILE A 90 -24.92 16.54 -20.46
CA ILE A 90 -25.28 17.33 -21.65
C ILE A 90 -26.08 16.46 -22.63
N VAL A 91 -25.57 15.26 -22.95
CA VAL A 91 -26.28 14.31 -23.82
C VAL A 91 -27.65 13.93 -23.26
N GLY A 92 -27.74 13.74 -21.94
CA GLY A 92 -28.99 13.44 -21.25
C GLY A 92 -30.01 14.58 -21.38
N VAL A 93 -29.60 15.83 -21.15
CA VAL A 93 -30.45 17.01 -21.30
C VAL A 93 -30.95 17.16 -22.75
N TYR A 94 -30.07 17.03 -23.75
CA TYR A 94 -30.46 17.09 -25.16
C TYR A 94 -31.22 15.85 -25.65
N GLY A 95 -31.14 14.72 -24.93
CA GLY A 95 -31.91 13.51 -25.19
C GLY A 95 -33.33 13.53 -24.61
N MET A 96 -33.67 14.52 -23.79
CA MET A 96 -35.03 14.72 -23.31
C MET A 96 -35.90 15.32 -24.43
N ASN A 97 -37.04 14.70 -24.73
CA ASN A 97 -38.03 15.18 -25.72
C ASN A 97 -38.73 16.48 -25.28
N PHE A 98 -37.99 17.58 -25.15
CA PHE A 98 -38.56 18.90 -24.90
C PHE A 98 -39.00 19.56 -26.22
N ASP A 99 -40.30 19.86 -26.32
CA ASP A 99 -40.95 20.47 -27.48
C ASP A 99 -40.51 21.93 -27.74
N ASN A 100 -39.91 22.59 -26.73
CA ASN A 100 -39.49 23.99 -26.79
C ASN A 100 -37.99 24.18 -26.48
N MET A 101 -37.12 23.50 -27.22
CA MET A 101 -35.68 23.80 -27.25
C MET A 101 -35.35 24.71 -28.45
N PRO A 102 -35.18 26.04 -28.26
CA PRO A 102 -34.87 26.96 -29.36
C PRO A 102 -33.56 26.64 -30.10
N GLU A 103 -32.62 25.96 -29.43
CA GLU A 103 -31.33 25.51 -29.99
C GLU A 103 -31.46 24.34 -30.97
N LEU A 104 -32.53 23.52 -30.87
CA LEU A 104 -32.78 22.38 -31.77
C LEU A 104 -33.26 22.81 -33.16
N ARG A 105 -33.92 23.98 -33.24
CA ARG A 105 -34.39 24.58 -34.51
C ARG A 105 -33.28 25.25 -35.32
N GLN A 106 -32.11 25.47 -34.72
CA GLN A 106 -30.99 26.13 -35.36
C GLN A 106 -30.10 25.10 -36.06
N ARG A 107 -29.86 25.27 -37.37
CA ARG A 107 -29.10 24.33 -38.22
C ARG A 107 -27.68 24.01 -37.73
N TRP A 108 -27.14 24.85 -36.83
CA TRP A 108 -25.82 24.73 -36.22
C TRP A 108 -25.84 24.33 -34.75
N GLY A 109 -27.00 24.23 -34.09
CA GLY A 109 -27.09 23.95 -32.65
C GLY A 109 -26.41 22.63 -32.26
N TYR A 110 -26.62 21.58 -33.06
CA TYR A 110 -25.94 20.29 -32.88
C TYR A 110 -24.40 20.40 -32.95
N PHE A 111 -23.88 21.16 -33.91
CA PHE A 111 -22.43 21.36 -34.07
C PHE A 111 -21.83 22.22 -32.94
N VAL A 112 -22.57 23.23 -32.46
CA VAL A 112 -22.14 24.08 -31.34
C VAL A 112 -22.05 23.26 -30.05
N VAL A 113 -23.05 22.42 -29.77
CA VAL A 113 -23.07 21.55 -28.57
C VAL A 113 -21.95 20.51 -28.64
N MET A 114 -21.71 19.89 -29.80
CA MET A 114 -20.53 19.02 -29.99
C MET A 114 -19.22 19.77 -29.78
N GLY A 115 -19.11 21.02 -30.26
CA GLY A 115 -17.94 21.86 -30.04
C GLY A 115 -17.71 22.16 -28.56
N ILE A 116 -18.76 22.51 -27.82
CA ILE A 116 -18.69 22.76 -26.37
C ILE A 116 -18.27 21.49 -25.60
N MET A 117 -18.85 20.33 -25.94
CA MET A 117 -18.47 19.05 -25.33
C MET A 117 -17.00 18.69 -25.62
N ALA A 118 -16.53 18.91 -26.84
CA ALA A 118 -15.15 18.67 -27.23
C ALA A 118 -14.19 19.62 -26.47
N VAL A 119 -14.52 20.91 -26.37
CA VAL A 119 -13.72 21.89 -25.63
C VAL A 119 -13.69 21.56 -24.13
N LEU A 120 -14.82 21.15 -23.53
CA LEU A 120 -14.88 20.71 -22.13
C LEU A 120 -14.01 19.47 -21.89
N ALA A 121 -14.10 18.46 -22.76
CA ALA A 121 -13.31 17.25 -22.63
C ALA A 121 -11.80 17.55 -22.75
N ILE A 122 -11.39 18.33 -23.77
CA ILE A 122 -9.99 18.71 -23.98
C ILE A 122 -9.48 19.60 -22.83
N GLY A 123 -10.30 20.55 -22.36
CA GLY A 123 -9.98 21.44 -21.25
C GLY A 123 -9.72 20.68 -19.95
N MET A 124 -10.59 19.72 -19.61
CA MET A 124 -10.39 18.85 -18.45
C MET A 124 -9.14 17.98 -18.61
N LEU A 125 -8.91 17.39 -19.78
CA LEU A 125 -7.75 16.54 -20.04
C LEU A 125 -6.43 17.33 -19.90
N MET A 126 -6.40 18.57 -20.42
CA MET A 126 -5.25 19.47 -20.28
C MET A 126 -5.03 19.90 -18.83
N TRP A 127 -6.10 20.15 -18.06
CA TRP A 127 -6.03 20.46 -16.63
C TRP A 127 -5.47 19.29 -15.81
N PHE A 128 -5.94 18.06 -16.06
CA PHE A 128 -5.43 16.84 -15.42
C PHE A 128 -3.96 16.58 -15.77
N ARG A 129 -3.56 16.83 -17.03
CA ARG A 129 -2.15 16.75 -17.46
C ARG A 129 -1.27 17.77 -16.73
N ARG A 130 -1.75 19.01 -16.57
CA ARG A 130 -1.00 20.08 -15.89
C ARG A 130 -0.81 19.81 -14.40
N ARG A 131 -1.77 19.15 -13.74
CA ARG A 131 -1.65 18.76 -12.33
C ARG A 131 -0.74 17.55 -12.08
N ARG A 132 -0.13 16.94 -13.10
CA ARG A 132 0.59 15.64 -13.01
C ARG A 132 -0.30 14.51 -12.48
N TRP A 133 -1.61 14.64 -12.72
CA TRP A 133 -2.55 13.57 -12.43
C TRP A 133 -2.56 12.52 -13.56
N LEU A 134 -1.99 12.88 -14.71
CA LEU A 134 -1.51 11.96 -15.74
C LEU A 134 0.02 11.85 -15.64
#